data_AF-A0A1Q6ZT71-F1
#
_entry.id   AF-A0A1Q6ZT71-F1
#
_cell.length_a   1.000
_cell.length_b   1.000
_cell.length_c   1.000
_cell.angle_alpha   90.00
_cell.angle_beta   90.00
_cell.angle_gamma   90.00
#
_symmetry.space_group_name_H-M   'P 1'
#
loop_
_entity.id
_entity.type
_entity.pdbx_description
1 polymer ?
#
loop_
_entity_poly.entity_id
_entity_poly.type
_entity_poly.pdbx_seq_one_letter_code
_entity_poly.pdbx_strand_id
1 'polypeptide(L)'
;MTTSDSADRINLFHRMHLHPDWTQEQLGQAVGRSKSWVYKWQKRLESVSAGDDGALHEIVQGQSHARKHPPERLDRWVVVRTQASLRRAQQSMQQQVSRAQATLEQKCWHFSNRRFACEADARAALERDLKGKPVWLEVQHDLVAHAQYAGKGRLRKDSSLTSHQWQVATAVTVRSRAIVLPRPTTTESFNKKQRRSPFRNRQK
;
A
#
# COMPACT_ATOMS: atom_id res chain seq x y z
N MET A 1 -22.87 36.15 11.87
CA MET A 1 -21.70 36.50 12.70
C MET A 1 -21.50 35.38 13.71
N THR A 2 -20.49 34.54 13.51
CA THR A 2 -20.14 33.46 14.44
C THR A 2 -19.42 34.07 15.63
N THR A 3 -20.15 34.40 16.70
CA THR A 3 -19.54 34.70 18.00
C THR A 3 -18.78 33.46 18.46
N SER A 4 -17.50 33.63 18.78
CA SER A 4 -16.68 32.50 19.23
C SER A 4 -17.23 31.98 20.56
N ASP A 5 -17.39 30.66 20.68
CA ASP A 5 -17.99 30.04 21.88
C ASP A 5 -17.25 30.41 23.17
N SER A 6 -15.96 30.74 23.07
CA SER A 6 -15.13 31.23 24.17
C SER A 6 -15.50 32.65 24.62
N ALA A 7 -15.85 33.55 23.69
CA ALA A 7 -16.25 34.93 24.03
C ALA A 7 -17.56 34.94 24.82
N ASP A 8 -18.52 34.08 24.45
CA ASP A 8 -19.79 33.96 25.17
C ASP A 8 -19.60 33.43 26.60
N ARG A 9 -18.64 32.52 26.82
CA ARG A 9 -18.30 31.98 28.16
C ARG A 9 -17.66 33.06 29.04
N ILE A 10 -16.77 33.89 28.49
CA ILE A 10 -16.17 35.03 29.21
C ILE A 10 -17.24 36.06 29.55
N ASN A 11 -18.12 36.38 28.60
CA ASN A 11 -19.23 37.30 28.83
C ASN A 11 -20.15 36.77 29.96
N LEU A 12 -20.49 35.47 29.96
CA LEU A 12 -21.26 34.86 31.06
C LEU A 12 -20.56 35.04 32.42
N PHE A 13 -19.25 34.79 32.51
CA PHE A 13 -18.49 34.96 33.75
C PHE A 13 -18.60 36.39 34.30
N HIS A 14 -18.38 37.39 33.45
CA HIS A 14 -18.50 38.80 33.88
C HIS A 14 -19.92 39.15 34.31
N ARG A 15 -20.96 38.66 33.61
CA ARG A 15 -22.35 38.93 33.97
C ARG A 15 -22.75 38.31 35.31
N MET A 16 -22.25 37.12 35.63
CA MET A 16 -22.48 36.49 36.94
C MET A 16 -21.90 37.32 38.09
N HIS A 17 -20.76 37.98 37.88
CA HIS A 17 -20.12 38.82 38.91
C HIS A 17 -20.75 40.21 39.04
N LEU A 18 -21.13 40.81 37.90
CA LEU A 18 -21.78 42.13 37.88
C LEU A 18 -23.24 42.07 38.36
N HIS A 19 -23.91 40.93 38.18
CA HIS A 19 -25.32 40.77 38.49
C HIS A 19 -25.58 39.42 39.20
N PRO A 20 -25.23 39.30 40.50
CA PRO A 20 -25.43 38.07 41.25
C PRO A 20 -26.91 37.67 41.39
N ASP A 21 -27.84 38.64 41.29
CA ASP A 21 -29.27 38.44 41.43
C ASP A 21 -29.97 38.01 40.11
N TRP A 22 -29.24 37.91 39.00
CA TRP A 22 -29.84 37.56 37.73
C TRP A 22 -30.19 36.07 37.64
N THR A 23 -31.39 35.81 37.13
CA THR A 23 -31.84 34.46 36.82
C THR A 23 -31.09 33.89 35.61
N GLN A 24 -31.03 32.56 35.51
CA GLN A 24 -30.40 31.87 34.37
C GLN A 24 -31.02 32.25 33.01
N GLU A 25 -32.29 32.66 32.99
CA GLU A 25 -32.98 33.10 31.77
C GLU A 25 -32.51 34.49 31.34
N GLN A 26 -32.36 35.42 32.28
CA GLN A 26 -31.82 36.76 32.02
C GLN A 26 -30.35 36.70 31.57
N LEU A 27 -29.54 35.83 32.20
CA LEU A 27 -28.17 35.57 31.78
C LEU A 27 -28.11 34.98 30.36
N GLY A 28 -29.03 34.07 30.02
CA GLY A 28 -29.13 33.48 28.68
C GLY A 28 -29.50 34.51 27.62
N GLN A 29 -30.47 35.37 27.91
CA GLN A 29 -30.86 36.47 27.03
C GLN A 29 -29.72 37.46 26.80
N ALA A 30 -28.99 37.82 27.85
CA ALA A 30 -27.87 38.77 27.78
C ALA A 30 -26.66 38.25 26.98
N VAL A 31 -26.41 36.94 27.01
CA VAL A 31 -25.30 36.29 26.29
C VAL A 31 -25.75 35.75 24.92
N GLY A 32 -27.05 35.69 24.64
CA GLY A 32 -27.60 35.13 23.40
C GLY A 32 -27.57 33.59 23.35
N ARG A 33 -27.68 32.92 24.50
CA ARG A 33 -27.57 31.45 24.64
C ARG A 33 -28.73 30.85 25.42
N SER A 34 -28.89 29.53 25.33
CA SER A 34 -29.99 28.82 26.00
C SER A 34 -29.78 28.72 27.52
N LYS A 35 -30.89 28.64 28.27
CA LYS A 35 -30.88 28.38 29.73
C LYS A 35 -30.05 27.15 30.11
N SER A 36 -30.12 26.07 29.31
CA SER A 36 -29.36 24.84 29.52
C SER A 36 -27.84 25.02 29.33
N TRP A 37 -27.43 25.92 28.44
CA TRP A 37 -26.03 26.28 28.25
C TRP A 37 -25.52 27.10 29.43
N VAL A 38 -26.31 28.08 29.90
CA VAL A 38 -26.01 28.90 31.08
C VAL A 38 -25.85 28.04 32.33
N TYR A 39 -26.83 27.18 32.63
CA TYR A 39 -26.78 26.28 33.78
C TYR A 39 -25.48 25.46 33.84
N LYS A 40 -25.07 24.91 32.69
CA LYS A 40 -23.85 24.10 32.57
C LYS A 40 -22.60 24.92 32.85
N TRP A 41 -22.48 26.09 32.25
CA TRP A 41 -21.27 26.91 32.35
C TRP A 41 -21.20 27.68 33.67
N GLN A 42 -22.32 28.10 34.24
CA GLN A 42 -22.41 28.65 35.59
C GLN A 42 -21.76 27.69 36.60
N LYS A 43 -22.13 26.40 36.58
CA LYS A 43 -21.54 25.38 37.46
C LYS A 43 -20.04 25.16 37.27
N ARG A 44 -19.51 25.41 36.07
CA ARG A 44 -18.07 25.26 35.77
C ARG A 44 -17.26 26.49 36.10
N LEU A 45 -17.89 27.66 36.05
CA LEU A 45 -17.27 28.94 36.33
C LEU A 45 -17.36 29.30 37.82
N GLU A 46 -18.27 28.69 38.57
CA GLU A 46 -18.40 28.84 40.03
C GLU A 46 -17.13 28.39 40.79
N SER A 47 -16.31 27.51 40.22
CA SER A 47 -15.03 27.10 40.80
C SER A 47 -13.88 28.08 40.53
N VAL A 48 -14.09 29.14 39.75
CA VAL A 48 -13.07 30.14 39.40
C VAL A 48 -13.13 31.29 40.41
N SER A 49 -12.00 31.58 41.06
CA SER A 49 -11.90 32.73 41.96
C SER A 49 -11.93 34.04 41.17
N ALA A 50 -12.67 35.03 41.65
CA ALA A 50 -12.70 36.37 41.07
C ALA A 50 -11.30 37.01 41.16
N GLY A 51 -10.59 37.13 40.03
CA GLY A 51 -9.24 37.68 39.94
C GLY A 51 -8.17 36.72 39.41
N ASP A 52 -8.50 35.45 39.17
CA ASP A 52 -7.60 34.50 38.50
C ASP A 52 -7.93 34.40 37.00
N ASP A 53 -7.45 35.39 36.24
CA ASP A 53 -7.65 35.46 34.78
C ASP A 53 -7.02 34.24 34.07
N GLY A 54 -5.95 33.67 34.62
CA GLY A 54 -5.29 32.47 34.09
C GLY A 54 -6.19 31.24 34.18
N ALA A 55 -6.75 30.98 35.36
CA ALA A 55 -7.70 29.89 35.56
C ALA A 55 -9.00 30.08 34.76
N LEU A 56 -9.47 31.32 34.62
CA LEU A 56 -10.62 31.65 33.78
C LEU A 56 -10.34 31.28 32.32
N HIS A 57 -9.21 31.73 31.77
CA HIS A 57 -8.83 31.42 30.39
C HIS A 57 -8.70 29.90 30.15
N GLU A 58 -8.14 29.15 31.10
CA GLU A 58 -8.03 27.70 31.01
C GLU A 58 -9.39 27.01 30.93
N ILE A 59 -10.32 27.35 31.82
CA ILE A 59 -11.67 26.75 31.87
C ILE A 59 -12.53 27.17 30.68
N VAL A 60 -12.40 28.43 30.23
CA VAL A 60 -13.09 28.94 29.05
C VAL A 60 -12.59 28.26 27.77
N GLN A 61 -11.29 27.95 27.66
CA GLN A 61 -10.75 27.19 26.52
C GLN A 61 -11.02 25.69 26.63
N GLY A 62 -11.38 25.21 27.82
CA GLY A 62 -11.81 23.85 28.10
C GLY A 62 -12.91 23.40 27.13
N GLN A 63 -12.58 22.47 26.25
CA GLN A 63 -13.56 21.85 25.36
C GLN A 63 -14.47 20.92 26.18
N SER A 64 -15.78 20.95 25.89
CA SER A 64 -16.77 20.05 26.47
C SER A 64 -16.25 18.61 26.46
N HIS A 65 -15.96 18.08 27.66
CA HIS A 65 -15.39 16.75 27.94
C HIS A 65 -14.82 16.07 26.69
N ALA A 66 -13.53 16.27 26.44
CA ALA A 66 -12.76 15.34 25.64
C ALA A 66 -13.21 13.91 26.01
N ARG A 67 -13.60 13.13 25.01
CA ARG A 67 -14.25 11.83 25.20
C ARG A 67 -13.50 11.05 26.29
N LYS A 68 -14.22 10.58 27.32
CA LYS A 68 -13.68 9.67 28.36
C LYS A 68 -13.06 8.40 27.75
N HIS A 69 -13.43 8.10 26.50
CA HIS A 69 -12.76 7.17 25.61
C HIS A 69 -12.21 7.92 24.40
N PRO A 70 -10.93 8.32 24.41
CA PRO A 70 -10.24 8.70 23.19
C PRO A 70 -10.44 7.59 22.15
N PRO A 71 -10.74 7.88 20.87
CA PRO A 71 -10.67 6.83 19.86
C PRO A 71 -9.28 6.20 19.96
N GLU A 72 -9.23 4.88 19.94
CA GLU A 72 -8.00 4.11 20.03
C GLU A 72 -6.98 4.75 19.09
N ARG A 73 -5.82 5.17 19.63
CA ARG A 73 -4.76 5.71 18.78
C ARG A 73 -4.45 4.63 17.76
N LEU A 74 -4.67 4.92 16.48
CA LEU A 74 -4.18 4.06 15.42
C LEU A 74 -2.68 3.94 15.65
N ASP A 75 -2.25 2.78 16.16
CA ASP A 75 -0.84 2.47 16.33
C ASP A 75 -0.18 2.69 14.97
N ARG A 76 0.62 3.75 14.87
CA ARG A 76 1.40 4.03 13.67
C ARG A 76 2.48 2.96 13.61
N TRP A 77 2.25 1.94 12.82
CA TRP A 77 3.24 0.91 12.53
C TRP A 77 4.47 1.56 11.88
N VAL A 78 5.58 1.60 12.62
CA VAL A 78 6.88 2.00 12.07
C VAL A 78 7.49 0.76 11.41
N VAL A 79 7.50 0.75 10.08
CA VAL A 79 8.20 -0.27 9.31
C VAL A 79 9.70 0.05 9.32
N VAL A 80 10.44 -0.54 10.25
CA VAL A 80 11.91 -0.38 10.29
C VAL A 80 12.55 -1.28 9.22
N ARG A 81 13.23 -0.67 8.25
CA ARG A 81 14.05 -1.37 7.25
C ARG A 81 15.51 -1.18 7.59
N THR A 82 16.20 -2.26 7.98
CA THR A 82 17.66 -2.22 8.10
C THR A 82 18.30 -2.35 6.71
N GLN A 83 19.48 -1.78 6.53
CA GLN A 83 20.21 -1.89 5.26
C GLN A 83 20.44 -3.36 4.85
N ALA A 84 20.70 -4.24 5.82
CA ALA A 84 20.84 -5.68 5.59
C ALA A 84 19.52 -6.34 5.10
N SER A 85 18.36 -5.91 5.62
CA SER A 85 17.06 -6.40 5.13
C SER A 85 16.77 -5.94 3.70
N LEU A 86 17.13 -4.69 3.38
CA LEU A 86 16.97 -4.14 2.05
C LEU A 86 17.84 -4.88 1.03
N ARG A 87 19.12 -5.11 1.36
CA ARG A 87 20.05 -5.87 0.49
C ARG A 87 19.55 -7.28 0.21
N ARG A 88 19.05 -8.00 1.22
CA ARG A 88 18.46 -9.33 1.04
C ARG A 88 17.22 -9.32 0.14
N ALA A 89 16.33 -8.33 0.33
CA ALA A 89 15.15 -8.18 -0.52
C ALA A 89 15.53 -7.90 -1.98
N GLN A 90 16.52 -7.03 -2.20
CA GLN A 90 17.06 -6.74 -3.54
C GLN A 90 17.68 -8.00 -4.18
N GLN A 91 18.52 -8.72 -3.45
CA GLN A 91 19.12 -9.97 -3.95
C GLN A 91 18.07 -11.02 -4.28
N SER A 92 17.05 -11.18 -3.42
CA SER A 92 15.95 -12.11 -3.66
C SER A 92 15.16 -11.75 -4.92
N MET A 93 14.84 -10.46 -5.12
CA MET A 93 14.18 -9.99 -6.33
C MET A 93 15.04 -10.23 -7.57
N GLN A 94 16.34 -9.92 -7.51
CA GLN A 94 17.26 -10.16 -8.63
C GLN A 94 17.33 -11.65 -8.98
N GLN A 95 17.34 -12.52 -7.98
CA GLN A 95 17.33 -13.96 -8.18
C GLN A 95 16.02 -14.44 -8.83
N GLN A 96 14.87 -13.86 -8.46
CA GLN A 96 13.59 -14.16 -9.09
C GLN A 96 13.56 -13.73 -10.56
N VAL A 97 14.06 -12.53 -10.86
CA VAL A 97 14.18 -12.03 -12.25
C VAL A 97 15.06 -12.97 -13.07
N SER A 98 16.25 -13.32 -12.56
CA SER A 98 17.19 -14.22 -13.24
C SER A 98 16.59 -15.61 -13.48
N ARG A 99 15.90 -16.20 -12.49
CA ARG A 99 15.25 -17.51 -12.64
C ARG A 99 14.13 -17.48 -13.67
N ALA A 100 13.32 -16.43 -13.67
CA ALA A 100 12.24 -16.28 -14.63
C ALA A 100 12.78 -16.10 -16.06
N GLN A 101 13.84 -15.31 -16.23
CA GLN A 101 14.54 -15.17 -17.51
C GLN A 101 15.06 -16.52 -18.00
N ALA A 102 15.82 -17.25 -17.18
CA ALA A 102 16.38 -18.55 -17.54
C ALA A 102 15.28 -19.57 -17.92
N THR A 103 14.16 -19.58 -17.18
CA THR A 103 13.00 -20.43 -17.50
C THR A 103 12.41 -20.07 -18.86
N LEU A 104 12.36 -18.78 -19.19
CA LEU A 104 11.82 -18.30 -20.45
C LEU A 104 12.77 -18.59 -21.61
N GLU A 105 14.08 -18.40 -21.43
CA GLU A 105 15.11 -18.76 -22.39
C GLU A 105 15.07 -20.25 -22.71
N GLN A 106 14.94 -21.10 -21.69
CA GLN A 106 14.79 -22.54 -21.88
C GLN A 106 13.52 -22.87 -22.69
N LYS A 107 12.37 -22.24 -22.36
CA LYS A 107 11.14 -22.42 -23.15
C LYS A 107 11.32 -21.95 -24.59
N CYS A 108 11.96 -20.81 -24.81
CA CYS A 108 12.26 -20.27 -26.14
C CYS A 108 13.19 -21.20 -26.93
N TRP A 109 14.19 -21.80 -26.28
CA TRP A 109 15.05 -22.82 -26.87
C TRP A 109 14.27 -24.07 -27.30
N HIS A 110 13.41 -24.60 -26.43
CA HIS A 110 12.55 -25.74 -26.78
C HIS A 110 11.60 -25.41 -27.94
N PHE A 111 11.07 -24.19 -27.95
CA PHE A 111 10.17 -23.72 -29.00
C PHE A 111 10.88 -23.55 -30.35
N SER A 112 12.09 -22.99 -30.35
CA SER A 112 12.91 -22.81 -31.56
C SER A 112 13.34 -24.15 -32.18
N ASN A 113 13.47 -25.20 -31.37
CA ASN A 113 13.80 -26.55 -31.86
C ASN A 113 12.58 -27.35 -32.32
N ARG A 114 11.37 -26.87 -32.04
CA ARG A 114 10.13 -27.51 -32.49
C ARG A 114 9.83 -27.11 -33.94
N ARG A 115 9.33 -28.06 -34.72
CA ARG A 115 8.94 -27.86 -36.12
C ARG A 115 7.42 -27.98 -36.25
N PHE A 116 6.81 -27.03 -36.93
CA PHE A 116 5.37 -26.98 -37.17
C PHE A 116 5.07 -27.26 -38.65
N ALA A 117 3.95 -27.92 -38.91
CA ALA A 117 3.50 -28.24 -40.26
C ALA A 117 2.98 -27.01 -41.01
N CYS A 118 2.46 -26.02 -40.30
CA CYS A 118 1.99 -24.77 -40.88
C CYS A 118 2.30 -23.54 -39.99
N GLU A 119 2.26 -22.35 -40.57
CA GLU A 119 2.51 -21.08 -39.89
C GLU A 119 1.48 -20.81 -38.79
N ALA A 120 0.20 -21.11 -39.05
CA ALA A 120 -0.89 -20.88 -38.11
C ALA A 120 -0.71 -21.70 -36.82
N ASP A 121 -0.27 -22.95 -36.94
CA ASP A 121 0.04 -23.80 -35.78
C ASP A 121 1.21 -23.26 -34.97
N ALA A 122 2.25 -22.76 -35.64
CA ALA A 122 3.40 -22.14 -35.00
C ALA A 122 2.98 -20.88 -34.22
N ARG A 123 2.13 -20.02 -34.81
CA ARG A 123 1.61 -18.81 -34.16
C ARG A 123 0.69 -19.15 -32.97
N ALA A 124 -0.23 -20.10 -33.13
CA ALA A 124 -1.13 -20.51 -32.05
C ALA A 124 -0.38 -21.17 -30.87
N ALA A 125 0.67 -21.95 -31.17
CA ALA A 125 1.54 -22.52 -30.14
C ALA A 125 2.34 -21.43 -29.41
N LEU A 126 2.84 -20.44 -30.14
CA LEU A 126 3.51 -19.29 -29.56
C LEU A 126 2.58 -18.53 -28.60
N GLU A 127 1.41 -18.09 -29.05
CA GLU A 127 0.46 -17.35 -28.21
C GLU A 127 0.10 -18.09 -26.92
N ARG A 128 -0.06 -19.42 -26.99
CA ARG A 128 -0.31 -20.27 -25.81
C ARG A 128 0.87 -20.24 -24.84
N ASP A 129 2.09 -20.39 -25.33
CA ASP A 129 3.30 -20.44 -24.50
C ASP A 129 3.72 -19.05 -23.99
N LEU A 130 3.31 -17.98 -24.68
CA LEU A 130 3.50 -16.60 -24.23
C LEU A 130 2.39 -16.09 -23.30
N LYS A 131 1.32 -16.86 -23.09
CA LYS A 131 0.22 -16.46 -22.23
C LYS A 131 0.66 -16.38 -20.77
N GLY A 132 0.45 -15.22 -20.14
CA GLY A 132 0.76 -14.99 -18.72
C GLY A 132 2.22 -14.64 -18.42
N LYS A 133 3.01 -14.21 -19.43
CA LYS A 133 4.36 -13.69 -19.18
C LYS A 133 4.33 -12.42 -18.32
N PRO A 134 5.32 -12.23 -17.42
CA PRO A 134 5.45 -11.00 -16.67
C PRO A 134 5.73 -9.81 -17.61
N VAL A 135 5.13 -8.64 -17.33
CA VAL A 135 5.23 -7.43 -18.15
C VAL A 135 6.66 -6.89 -18.33
N TRP A 136 7.59 -7.28 -17.46
CA TRP A 136 8.99 -6.88 -17.49
C TRP A 136 9.90 -7.82 -18.30
N LEU A 137 9.35 -8.92 -18.84
CA LEU A 137 10.03 -9.84 -19.77
C LEU A 137 9.41 -9.71 -21.16
N GLU A 138 10.21 -9.28 -22.13
CA GLU A 138 9.79 -9.16 -23.53
C GLU A 138 10.43 -10.29 -24.34
N VAL A 139 9.64 -10.87 -25.26
CA VAL A 139 10.13 -11.93 -26.16
C VAL A 139 9.82 -11.52 -27.59
N GLN A 140 10.87 -11.19 -28.31
CA GLN A 140 10.84 -10.99 -29.75
C GLN A 140 10.81 -12.36 -30.42
N HIS A 141 10.04 -12.47 -31.51
CA HIS A 141 9.90 -13.72 -32.23
C HIS A 141 9.68 -13.45 -33.71
N ASP A 142 10.28 -14.29 -34.54
CA ASP A 142 10.11 -14.28 -35.99
C ASP A 142 9.79 -15.70 -36.48
N LEU A 143 8.84 -15.79 -37.42
CA LEU A 143 8.45 -17.05 -38.06
C LEU A 143 9.34 -17.28 -39.29
N VAL A 144 10.10 -18.37 -39.30
CA VAL A 144 11.01 -18.74 -40.38
C VAL A 144 10.52 -20.02 -41.05
N ALA A 145 10.28 -19.94 -42.36
CA ALA A 145 9.92 -21.10 -43.17
C ALA A 145 11.19 -21.86 -43.61
N HIS A 146 11.22 -23.16 -43.36
CA HIS A 146 12.29 -24.06 -43.79
C HIS A 146 11.77 -25.05 -44.84
N ALA A 147 12.41 -25.04 -46.01
CA ALA A 147 12.14 -25.99 -47.09
C ALA A 147 12.60 -27.41 -46.71
N GLN A 148 11.71 -28.39 -46.80
CA GLN A 148 12.02 -29.81 -46.64
C GLN A 148 12.05 -30.48 -48.03
N TYR A 149 13.18 -31.12 -48.35
CA TYR A 149 13.42 -31.78 -49.64
C TYR A 149 13.24 -33.30 -49.53
N ALA A 150 12.74 -33.93 -50.59
CA ALA A 150 12.58 -35.38 -50.64
C ALA A 150 13.96 -36.06 -50.77
N GLY A 151 14.41 -36.72 -49.71
CA GLY A 151 15.58 -37.61 -49.74
C GLY A 151 16.33 -37.73 -48.41
N LYS A 152 16.81 -38.93 -48.09
CA LYS A 152 17.81 -39.13 -47.02
C LYS A 152 19.21 -38.91 -47.60
N GLY A 153 20.01 -38.04 -46.99
CA GLY A 153 21.41 -37.77 -47.38
C GLY A 153 21.61 -36.45 -48.14
N ARG A 154 22.79 -36.30 -48.77
CA ARG A 154 23.20 -35.08 -49.50
C ARG A 154 22.19 -34.77 -50.62
N LEU A 155 21.67 -33.53 -50.65
CA LEU A 155 20.66 -33.12 -51.62
C LEU A 155 21.16 -33.37 -53.05
N ARG A 156 20.32 -34.03 -53.85
CA ARG A 156 20.54 -34.21 -55.28
C ARG A 156 19.92 -33.03 -56.03
N LYS A 157 20.51 -32.68 -57.18
CA LYS A 157 20.14 -31.51 -58.00
C LYS A 157 18.66 -31.50 -58.41
N ASP A 158 18.01 -32.67 -58.42
CA ASP A 158 16.64 -32.87 -58.89
C ASP A 158 15.67 -33.28 -57.75
N SER A 159 16.03 -33.05 -56.48
CA SER A 159 15.18 -33.36 -55.34
C SER A 159 13.95 -32.43 -55.30
N SER A 160 12.76 -33.00 -55.47
CA SER A 160 11.48 -32.29 -55.34
C SER A 160 11.23 -31.85 -53.89
N LEU A 161 10.74 -30.62 -53.73
CA LEU A 161 10.32 -30.06 -52.46
C LEU A 161 9.13 -30.88 -51.91
N THR A 162 9.25 -31.43 -50.70
CA THR A 162 8.21 -32.29 -50.11
C THR A 162 7.21 -31.50 -49.26
N SER A 163 7.69 -30.57 -48.44
CA SER A 163 6.84 -29.71 -47.61
C SER A 163 7.62 -28.49 -47.10
N HIS A 164 6.90 -27.48 -46.61
CA HIS A 164 7.49 -26.40 -45.82
C HIS A 164 7.26 -26.70 -44.34
N GLN A 165 8.33 -26.66 -43.54
CA GLN A 165 8.23 -26.74 -42.09
C GLN A 165 8.53 -25.38 -41.48
N TRP A 166 7.74 -24.96 -40.51
CA TRP A 166 7.88 -23.67 -39.87
C TRP A 166 8.64 -23.82 -38.55
N GLN A 167 9.60 -22.93 -38.32
CA GLN A 167 10.30 -22.77 -37.04
C GLN A 167 10.15 -21.33 -36.57
N VAL A 168 10.25 -21.10 -35.26
CA VAL A 168 10.17 -19.75 -34.70
C VAL A 168 11.50 -19.40 -34.07
N ALA A 169 12.17 -18.39 -34.62
CA ALA A 169 13.33 -17.79 -34.00
C ALA A 169 12.84 -16.90 -32.85
N THR A 170 13.44 -17.01 -31.66
CA THR A 170 13.01 -16.25 -30.49
C THR A 170 14.22 -15.57 -29.84
N ALA A 171 14.07 -14.31 -29.45
CA ALA A 171 15.03 -13.57 -28.67
C ALA A 171 14.35 -13.05 -27.40
N VAL A 172 14.93 -13.34 -26.24
CA VAL A 172 14.41 -12.92 -24.93
C VAL A 172 15.17 -11.69 -24.48
N THR A 173 14.46 -10.65 -24.05
CA THR A 173 15.08 -9.43 -23.54
C THR A 173 14.37 -8.98 -22.25
N VAL A 174 15.17 -8.60 -21.24
CA VAL A 174 14.65 -8.09 -19.97
C VAL A 174 14.47 -6.57 -20.07
N ARG A 175 13.24 -6.09 -19.84
CA ARG A 175 12.99 -4.64 -19.72
C ARG A 175 13.25 -4.20 -18.28
N SER A 176 14.51 -3.86 -18.00
CA SER A 176 15.00 -3.42 -16.69
C SER A 176 14.20 -2.26 -16.06
N ARG A 177 13.60 -1.38 -16.88
CA ARG A 177 12.81 -0.22 -16.43
C ARG A 177 11.50 -0.58 -15.69
N ALA A 178 11.00 -1.80 -15.85
CA ALA A 178 9.75 -2.26 -15.24
C ALA A 178 9.97 -3.06 -13.93
N ILE A 179 11.21 -3.32 -13.54
CA ILE A 179 11.56 -4.04 -12.32
C ILE A 179 11.56 -3.05 -11.15
N VAL A 180 10.38 -2.74 -10.64
CA VAL A 180 10.22 -1.92 -9.43
C VAL A 180 10.16 -2.87 -8.24
N LEU A 181 11.02 -2.65 -7.23
CA LEU A 181 10.91 -3.34 -5.95
C LEU A 181 9.45 -3.26 -5.47
N PRO A 182 8.81 -4.41 -5.14
CA PRO A 182 7.44 -4.38 -4.68
C PRO A 182 7.36 -3.45 -3.48
N ARG A 183 6.65 -2.33 -3.65
CA ARG A 183 6.23 -1.52 -2.50
C ARG A 183 5.32 -2.43 -1.69
N PRO A 184 5.46 -2.47 -0.35
CA PRO A 184 4.58 -3.30 0.45
C PRO A 184 3.15 -2.85 0.17
N THR A 185 2.40 -3.67 -0.54
CA THR A 185 0.95 -3.59 -0.56
C THR A 185 0.53 -3.87 0.87
N THR A 186 0.00 -2.85 1.53
CA THR A 186 -0.62 -2.98 2.85
C THR A 186 -1.53 -4.19 2.84
N THR A 187 -1.13 -5.26 3.54
CA THR A 187 -1.93 -6.34 4.14
C THR A 187 -0.99 -7.54 4.33
N GLU A 188 -0.25 -7.56 5.43
CA GLU A 188 0.11 -8.81 6.08
C GLU A 188 0.39 -8.54 7.55
N SER A 189 -0.66 -8.69 8.36
CA SER A 189 -0.64 -8.55 9.80
C SER A 189 0.24 -9.65 10.41
N PHE A 190 1.49 -9.31 10.76
CA PHE A 190 2.38 -10.24 11.45
C PHE A 190 2.05 -10.25 12.96
N ASN A 191 1.19 -11.20 13.35
CA ASN A 191 0.81 -11.43 14.74
C ASN A 191 1.98 -12.02 15.52
N LYS A 192 2.71 -11.18 16.27
CA LYS A 192 3.79 -11.63 17.16
C LYS A 192 3.21 -12.16 18.48
N LYS A 193 2.47 -13.27 18.43
CA LYS A 193 2.16 -14.06 19.63
C LYS A 193 3.42 -14.82 20.06
N GLN A 194 4.02 -14.30 21.12
CA GLN A 194 4.72 -15.00 22.20
C GLN A 194 5.38 -16.35 21.84
N ARG A 195 6.72 -16.34 21.73
CA ARG A 195 7.53 -17.48 22.19
C ARG A 195 8.45 -16.98 23.30
N ARG A 196 8.04 -17.24 24.54
CA ARG A 196 8.93 -17.28 25.70
C ARG A 196 9.92 -18.42 25.45
N SER A 197 11.20 -18.12 25.24
CA SER A 197 12.28 -19.11 25.35
C SER A 197 12.62 -19.27 26.84
N PRO A 198 12.66 -20.49 27.39
CA PRO A 198 13.25 -20.70 28.70
C PRO A 198 14.78 -20.74 28.53
N PHE A 199 15.43 -19.77 29.14
CA PHE A 199 16.86 -19.78 29.42
C PHE A 199 17.16 -21.03 30.27
N ARG A 200 17.87 -22.02 29.71
CA ARG A 200 18.35 -23.18 30.46
C ARG A 200 19.86 -23.04 30.64
N ASN A 201 20.25 -22.49 31.78
CA ASN A 201 21.60 -22.59 32.31
C ASN A 201 21.95 -24.07 32.50
N ARG A 202 23.13 -24.48 32.04
CA ARG A 202 23.78 -25.69 32.54
C ARG A 202 25.27 -25.44 32.62
N GLN A 203 25.72 -25.18 33.85
CA GLN A 203 27.09 -25.43 34.26
C GLN A 203 27.31 -26.94 34.34
N LYS A 204 28.45 -27.39 33.80
CA LYS A 204 29.49 -28.16 34.50
C LYS A 204 30.71 -28.25 33.61
#